data_AF-A0A2E7RTY3-F1
#
_entry.id   AF-A0A2E7RTY3-F1
#
_cell.length_a   1.000
_cell.length_b   1.000
_cell.length_c   1.000
_cell.angle_alpha   90.00
_cell.angle_beta   90.00
_cell.angle_gamma   90.00
#
_symmetry.space_group_name_H-M   'P 1'
#
loop_
_entity.id
_entity.type
_entity.pdbx_description
1 polymer ?
#
loop_
_entity_poly.entity_id
_entity_poly.type
_entity_poly.pdbx_seq_one_letter_code
_entity_poly.pdbx_strand_id
1 'polypeptide(L)'
;MTHSTPTTASNLPHAPTRRQLLQAGSIGLMGLGMADVARLRAQAAGDSVTKPRSVIFIFLTGGASQHDTFDMKPEGPSEFRGEFSPIHTATPGIEICEHFPRLARQSDRWSLVRSLSHPDNGHQTGTYIMLTGRRDKTPFRSSRPHGNDWPSIAAVAGAMTSGRSNLANSIVLPEKVVHSQQGVFPGQFAGKLGAHHEPWFLDMTDKPHGYHAFSGAFPGYLYNLHRGNHSDRDDWRFAVPNISLPEGVFAPRFRKRVELLNIVERQQQQLEDAAASADYGRSRQGVVSLLADPGVRDAFNVRKSDPKTLQRYGNNSFGWSLLMARRLVALGVNMVQVNLGNMGTWDLHGNAFPLAKNFLFPPTDLAISALLDDLTESGMLEETMVVIAGEFGRTPRIFNGAPNVYKTVGRGHWGPCQTVMIAGGGVAGGRVIGSSDKSGAYPASDVQTPESFASTIYHALGIPRSAHWHDAADRP
;
A
#
# COMPACT_ATOMS: atom_id res chain seq x y z
N MET A 1 -29.79 20.16 70.45
CA MET A 1 -28.93 19.40 69.52
C MET A 1 -29.79 19.10 68.28
N THR A 2 -30.03 20.11 67.44
CA THR A 2 -29.40 20.30 66.11
C THR A 2 -29.71 19.16 65.12
N HIS A 3 -30.89 19.24 64.50
CA HIS A 3 -31.17 18.60 63.23
C HIS A 3 -30.81 19.57 62.10
N SER A 4 -29.85 19.20 61.26
CA SER A 4 -29.48 19.93 60.05
C SER A 4 -29.52 18.97 58.85
N THR A 5 -30.59 19.07 58.07
CA THR A 5 -30.72 18.51 56.72
C THR A 5 -30.11 19.46 55.69
N PRO A 6 -29.36 18.98 54.69
CA PRO A 6 -28.78 19.84 53.65
C PRO A 6 -29.79 20.16 52.54
N THR A 7 -29.88 21.43 52.18
CA THR A 7 -30.64 21.98 51.06
C THR A 7 -29.97 21.63 49.72
N THR A 8 -30.67 20.90 48.86
CA THR A 8 -30.29 20.66 47.47
C THR A 8 -30.49 21.92 46.63
N ALA A 9 -29.42 22.45 46.03
CA ALA A 9 -29.49 23.53 45.05
C ALA A 9 -30.10 23.00 43.73
N SER A 10 -31.20 23.62 43.30
CA SER A 10 -31.85 23.35 42.01
C SER A 10 -31.04 23.96 40.86
N ASN A 11 -30.45 23.13 40.01
CA ASN A 11 -29.92 23.57 38.72
C ASN A 11 -31.09 23.86 37.77
N LEU A 12 -31.41 25.14 37.58
CA LEU A 12 -32.28 25.57 36.48
C LEU A 12 -31.50 25.48 35.16
N PRO A 13 -32.10 24.94 34.08
CA PRO A 13 -31.44 24.86 32.78
C PRO A 13 -31.15 26.27 32.25
N HIS A 14 -29.90 26.50 31.84
CA HIS A 14 -29.48 27.76 31.24
C HIS A 14 -30.30 28.06 29.98
N ALA A 15 -30.79 29.30 29.86
CA ALA A 15 -31.46 29.77 28.66
C ALA A 15 -30.51 29.62 27.44
N PRO A 16 -30.99 29.10 26.31
CA PRO A 16 -30.15 28.87 25.14
C PRO A 16 -29.57 30.19 24.65
N THR A 17 -28.27 30.19 24.38
CA THR A 17 -27.56 31.37 23.89
C THR A 17 -28.04 31.75 22.49
N ARG A 18 -27.91 33.03 22.12
CA ARG A 18 -28.28 33.55 20.79
C ARG A 18 -27.63 32.75 19.64
N ARG A 19 -26.43 32.21 19.86
CA ARG A 19 -25.71 31.32 18.93
C ARG A 19 -26.39 29.94 18.79
N GLN A 20 -26.87 29.35 19.89
CA GLN A 20 -27.59 28.07 19.87
C GLN A 20 -28.96 28.20 19.19
N LEU A 21 -29.65 29.34 19.36
CA LEU A 21 -30.89 29.64 18.64
C LEU A 21 -30.65 29.82 17.13
N LEU A 22 -29.55 30.47 16.74
CA LEU A 22 -29.17 30.60 15.32
C LEU A 22 -28.75 29.27 14.70
N GLN A 23 -28.01 28.42 15.42
CA GLN A 23 -27.68 27.06 14.97
C GLN A 23 -28.92 26.16 14.84
N ALA A 24 -29.87 26.26 15.76
CA ALA A 24 -31.14 25.54 15.66
C ALA A 24 -32.00 26.05 14.49
N GLY A 25 -32.03 27.37 14.25
CA GLY A 25 -32.72 27.99 13.11
C GLY A 25 -32.13 27.60 11.75
N SER A 26 -30.80 27.43 11.65
CA SER A 26 -30.16 26.98 10.40
C SER A 26 -30.44 25.52 10.05
N ILE A 27 -30.73 24.68 11.04
CA ILE A 27 -31.09 23.26 10.83
C ILE A 27 -32.52 23.16 10.26
N GLY A 28 -33.45 24.01 10.72
CA GLY A 28 -34.81 24.07 10.19
C GLY A 28 -34.90 24.57 8.74
N LEU A 29 -33.99 25.47 8.33
CA LEU A 29 -33.91 25.98 6.95
C LEU A 29 -33.46 24.94 5.93
N MET A 30 -32.86 23.83 6.37
CA MET A 30 -32.48 22.69 5.51
C MET A 30 -33.50 21.55 5.54
N GLY A 31 -34.66 21.74 6.19
CA GLY A 31 -35.73 20.74 6.23
C GLY A 31 -35.46 19.52 7.12
N LEU A 32 -34.43 19.56 7.97
CA LEU A 32 -34.07 18.46 8.87
C LEU A 32 -34.74 18.65 10.23
N GLY A 33 -35.57 17.69 10.64
CA GLY A 33 -36.20 17.67 11.95
C GLY A 33 -35.25 17.22 13.06
N MET A 34 -35.64 17.44 14.33
CA MET A 34 -34.89 16.91 15.49
C MET A 34 -34.71 15.39 15.45
N ALA A 35 -35.68 14.67 14.87
CA ALA A 35 -35.59 13.23 14.63
C ALA A 35 -34.52 12.88 13.59
N ASP A 36 -34.34 13.68 12.54
CA ASP A 36 -33.29 13.49 11.54
C ASP A 36 -31.92 13.80 12.14
N VAL A 37 -31.80 14.84 12.97
CA VAL A 37 -30.58 15.16 13.71
C VAL A 37 -30.24 14.05 14.71
N ALA A 38 -31.23 13.52 15.43
CA ALA A 38 -31.03 12.41 16.36
C ALA A 38 -30.67 11.11 15.62
N ARG A 39 -31.26 10.85 14.45
CA ARG A 39 -30.93 9.70 13.60
C ARG A 39 -29.54 9.81 12.99
N LEU A 40 -29.13 11.01 12.54
CA LEU A 40 -27.78 11.29 12.06
C LEU A 40 -26.75 11.17 13.19
N ARG A 41 -27.08 11.63 14.41
CA ARG A 41 -26.24 11.44 15.60
C ARG A 41 -26.16 9.97 16.04
N ALA A 42 -27.26 9.22 15.94
CA ALA A 42 -27.28 7.79 16.22
C ALA A 42 -26.51 6.99 15.17
N GLN A 43 -26.57 7.39 13.89
CA GLN A 43 -25.71 6.84 12.83
C GLN A 43 -24.24 7.18 13.03
N ALA A 44 -23.93 8.35 13.58
CA ALA A 44 -22.56 8.74 13.95
C ALA A 44 -22.07 8.07 15.26
N ALA A 45 -22.98 7.58 16.10
CA ALA A 45 -22.68 6.92 17.38
C ALA A 45 -22.64 5.39 17.30
N GLY A 46 -22.89 4.79 16.12
CA GLY A 46 -22.70 3.36 15.88
C GLY A 46 -21.23 3.02 15.65
N ASP A 47 -20.63 2.31 16.61
CA ASP A 47 -19.28 1.74 16.64
C ASP A 47 -18.13 2.66 16.17
N SER A 48 -17.57 3.40 17.13
CA SER A 48 -16.39 4.25 16.94
C SER A 48 -15.07 3.46 16.88
N VAL A 49 -15.01 2.45 16.02
CA VAL A 49 -13.77 2.12 15.32
C VAL A 49 -13.98 2.62 13.90
N THR A 50 -13.51 3.84 13.63
CA THR A 50 -13.53 4.38 12.27
C THR A 50 -12.76 3.42 11.39
N LYS A 51 -13.47 2.63 10.58
CA LYS A 51 -12.81 1.75 9.61
C LYS A 51 -11.89 2.62 8.74
N PRO A 52 -10.68 2.14 8.44
CA PRO A 52 -9.77 2.86 7.55
C PRO A 52 -10.48 3.27 6.27
N ARG A 53 -10.16 4.47 5.78
CA ARG A 53 -10.73 4.94 4.53
C ARG A 53 -9.80 4.65 3.36
N SER A 54 -8.54 4.36 3.70
CA SER A 54 -7.49 4.17 2.72
C SER A 54 -6.46 3.11 3.17
N VAL A 55 -5.81 2.49 2.19
CA VAL A 55 -4.71 1.56 2.39
C VAL A 55 -3.52 1.97 1.52
N ILE A 56 -2.33 2.02 2.10
CA ILE A 56 -1.06 2.06 1.38
C ILE A 56 -0.43 0.66 1.48
N PHE A 57 -0.40 -0.07 0.38
CA PHE A 57 0.19 -1.40 0.31
C PHE A 57 1.58 -1.34 -0.31
N ILE A 58 2.61 -1.41 0.53
CA ILE A 58 4.01 -1.43 0.15
C ILE A 58 4.43 -2.86 -0.19
N PHE A 59 4.78 -3.10 -1.46
CA PHE A 59 5.22 -4.39 -1.94
C PHE A 59 6.75 -4.43 -2.14
N LEU A 60 7.42 -5.31 -1.40
CA LEU A 60 8.87 -5.50 -1.43
C LEU A 60 9.24 -6.55 -2.48
N THR A 61 9.25 -6.14 -3.75
CA THR A 61 9.47 -7.02 -4.90
C THR A 61 10.80 -7.77 -4.82
N GLY A 62 10.71 -9.09 -4.71
CA GLY A 62 11.83 -10.03 -4.55
C GLY A 62 11.90 -10.68 -3.17
N GLY A 63 10.96 -10.50 -2.25
CA GLY A 63 10.88 -11.26 -1.00
C GLY A 63 11.98 -10.91 0.01
N ALA A 64 11.75 -9.84 0.78
CA ALA A 64 12.64 -9.41 1.85
C ALA A 64 12.83 -10.53 2.90
N SER A 65 14.07 -10.73 3.32
CA SER A 65 14.40 -11.77 4.30
C SER A 65 13.84 -11.43 5.68
N GLN A 66 12.92 -12.25 6.19
CA GLN A 66 12.40 -12.14 7.54
C GLN A 66 13.51 -12.28 8.59
N HIS A 67 14.52 -13.11 8.32
CA HIS A 67 15.66 -13.34 9.20
C HIS A 67 16.58 -12.12 9.33
N ASP A 68 16.63 -11.28 8.31
CA ASP A 68 17.55 -10.15 8.23
C ASP A 68 16.83 -8.80 8.47
N THR A 69 15.52 -8.84 8.73
CA THR A 69 14.65 -7.66 8.93
C THR A 69 13.89 -7.68 10.26
N PHE A 70 12.80 -8.47 10.35
CA PHE A 70 11.78 -8.33 11.39
C PHE A 70 11.54 -9.58 12.25
N ASP A 71 12.15 -10.72 11.90
CA ASP A 71 12.05 -11.99 12.61
C ASP A 71 13.42 -12.69 12.65
N MET A 72 14.39 -11.97 13.22
CA MET A 72 15.76 -12.43 13.38
C MET A 72 15.84 -13.63 14.32
N LYS A 73 16.85 -14.48 14.11
CA LYS A 73 17.13 -15.65 14.97
C LYS A 73 18.52 -15.53 15.62
N PRO A 74 18.77 -14.52 16.48
CA PRO A 74 20.11 -14.20 16.99
C PRO A 74 20.78 -15.37 17.76
N GLU A 75 19.97 -16.15 18.48
CA GLU A 75 20.38 -17.35 19.23
C GLU A 75 20.49 -18.61 18.34
N GLY A 76 20.15 -18.49 17.05
CA GLY A 76 20.27 -19.58 16.09
C GLY A 76 21.72 -19.85 15.69
N PRO A 77 21.99 -20.98 15.01
CA PRO A 77 23.31 -21.26 14.45
C PRO A 77 23.80 -20.12 13.54
N SER A 78 25.13 -19.93 13.44
CA SER A 78 25.74 -18.91 12.59
C SER A 78 25.29 -18.99 11.12
N GLU A 79 25.06 -20.21 10.62
CA GLU A 79 24.56 -20.47 9.27
C GLU A 79 23.12 -20.04 9.03
N PHE A 80 22.38 -19.69 10.10
CA PHE A 80 20.95 -19.33 10.05
C PHE A 80 20.73 -17.85 10.39
N ARG A 81 21.38 -17.38 11.46
CA ARG A 81 21.09 -16.05 12.04
C ARG A 81 21.50 -14.85 11.19
N GLY A 82 22.49 -15.00 10.30
CA GLY A 82 22.99 -13.90 9.45
C GLY A 82 24.12 -13.08 10.08
N GLU A 83 24.51 -12.01 9.38
CA GLU A 83 25.56 -11.07 9.83
C GLU A 83 25.03 -9.95 10.75
N PHE A 84 23.73 -9.70 10.74
CA PHE A 84 23.14 -8.56 11.44
C PHE A 84 22.75 -8.90 12.88
N SER A 85 22.73 -7.87 13.72
CA SER A 85 22.31 -7.95 15.12
C SER A 85 20.91 -7.36 15.33
N PRO A 86 20.15 -7.87 16.32
CA PRO A 86 18.92 -7.23 16.75
C PRO A 86 19.21 -5.92 17.50
N ILE A 87 18.27 -4.97 17.39
CA ILE A 87 18.20 -3.77 18.24
C ILE A 87 16.86 -3.76 18.97
N HIS A 88 16.87 -3.29 20.23
CA HIS A 88 15.63 -3.04 20.96
C HIS A 88 14.82 -1.92 20.31
N THR A 89 13.50 -2.09 20.32
CA THR A 89 12.56 -1.09 19.83
C THR A 89 11.96 -0.27 20.98
N ALA A 90 11.18 0.76 20.67
CA ALA A 90 10.44 1.54 21.67
C ALA A 90 9.41 0.70 22.43
N THR A 91 9.02 -0.46 21.88
CA THR A 91 8.10 -1.41 22.49
C THR A 91 8.88 -2.54 23.16
N PRO A 92 8.76 -2.71 24.49
CA PRO A 92 9.44 -3.79 25.20
C PRO A 92 9.12 -5.18 24.63
N GLY A 93 10.15 -6.01 24.47
CA GLY A 93 10.02 -7.38 23.97
C GLY A 93 9.95 -7.52 22.44
N ILE A 94 9.99 -6.41 21.69
CA ILE A 94 10.11 -6.43 20.24
C ILE A 94 11.52 -5.99 19.84
N GLU A 95 12.15 -6.82 19.01
CA GLU A 95 13.45 -6.58 18.41
C GLU A 95 13.37 -6.75 16.89
N ILE A 96 14.11 -5.91 16.18
CA ILE A 96 14.26 -5.94 14.72
C ILE A 96 15.73 -5.70 14.36
N CYS A 97 16.10 -5.80 13.08
CA CYS A 97 17.46 -5.58 12.61
C CYS A 97 17.97 -4.16 12.93
N GLU A 98 19.23 -4.08 13.38
CA GLU A 98 19.93 -2.84 13.74
C GLU A 98 20.00 -1.79 12.62
N HIS A 99 19.76 -2.20 11.37
CA HIS A 99 19.68 -1.33 10.20
C HIS A 99 18.31 -0.66 9.99
N PHE A 100 17.35 -0.88 10.90
CA PHE A 100 16.07 -0.17 10.94
C PHE A 100 15.90 0.70 12.20
N PRO A 101 16.86 1.58 12.55
CA PRO A 101 16.82 2.32 13.80
C PRO A 101 15.66 3.34 13.87
N ARG A 102 15.14 3.83 12.72
CA ARG A 102 14.01 4.77 12.72
C ARG A 102 12.71 4.02 12.95
N LEU A 103 12.50 2.88 12.29
CA LEU A 103 11.34 2.03 12.54
C LEU A 103 11.34 1.48 13.97
N ALA A 104 12.52 1.13 14.52
CA ALA A 104 12.65 0.68 15.90
C ALA A 104 12.14 1.73 16.91
N ARG A 105 12.33 3.02 16.63
CA ARG A 105 11.83 4.11 17.50
C ARG A 105 10.32 4.35 17.38
N GLN A 106 9.66 3.78 16.37
CA GLN A 106 8.24 3.95 16.09
C GLN A 106 7.45 2.64 16.27
N SER A 107 8.00 1.66 17.00
CA SER A 107 7.39 0.33 17.13
C SER A 107 6.05 0.31 17.85
N ASP A 108 5.72 1.37 18.58
CA ASP A 108 4.40 1.61 19.17
C ASP A 108 3.33 1.88 18.10
N ARG A 109 3.71 2.19 16.86
CA ARG A 109 2.79 2.54 15.75
C ARG A 109 2.56 1.43 14.75
N TRP A 110 3.37 0.37 14.78
CA TRP A 110 3.28 -0.75 13.84
C TRP A 110 3.27 -2.08 14.58
N SER A 111 2.79 -3.11 13.89
CA SER A 111 2.69 -4.48 14.37
C SER A 111 3.24 -5.44 13.33
N LEU A 112 3.74 -6.58 13.78
CA LEU A 112 4.31 -7.62 12.93
C LEU A 112 3.39 -8.84 12.89
N VAL A 113 3.24 -9.42 11.72
CA VAL A 113 2.70 -10.76 11.53
C VAL A 113 3.86 -11.65 11.09
N ARG A 114 4.32 -12.56 11.96
CA ARG A 114 5.52 -13.41 11.71
C ARG A 114 5.19 -14.81 11.17
N SER A 115 3.92 -15.04 10.81
CA SER A 115 3.35 -16.36 10.54
C SER A 115 2.61 -16.45 9.21
N LEU A 116 2.77 -15.46 8.30
CA LEU A 116 2.13 -15.50 6.98
C LEU A 116 2.80 -16.59 6.13
N SER A 117 1.99 -17.49 5.56
CA SER A 117 2.47 -18.69 4.88
C SER A 117 1.71 -19.02 3.60
N HIS A 118 2.46 -19.41 2.56
CA HIS A 118 1.93 -20.05 1.36
C HIS A 118 2.96 -21.04 0.78
N PRO A 119 2.58 -22.03 -0.05
CA PRO A 119 3.48 -23.12 -0.42
C PRO A 119 4.43 -22.81 -1.60
N ASP A 120 4.42 -21.59 -2.13
CA ASP A 120 5.06 -21.26 -3.40
C ASP A 120 6.39 -20.51 -3.21
N ASN A 121 7.45 -21.02 -3.85
CA ASN A 121 8.79 -20.41 -3.84
C ASN A 121 9.12 -19.64 -5.14
N GLY A 122 8.22 -19.62 -6.12
CA GLY A 122 8.45 -18.94 -7.40
C GLY A 122 8.05 -17.47 -7.32
N HIS A 123 8.85 -16.57 -7.90
CA HIS A 123 8.53 -15.14 -7.93
C HIS A 123 7.16 -14.87 -8.56
N GLN A 124 6.88 -15.41 -9.76
CA GLN A 124 5.60 -15.15 -10.44
C GLN A 124 4.40 -15.67 -9.63
N THR A 125 4.52 -16.85 -9.03
CA THR A 125 3.42 -17.44 -8.26
C THR A 125 3.26 -16.79 -6.89
N GLY A 126 4.35 -16.45 -6.21
CA GLY A 126 4.34 -15.72 -4.94
C GLY A 126 3.75 -14.32 -5.11
N THR A 127 4.19 -13.56 -6.12
CA THR A 127 3.58 -12.27 -6.48
C THR A 127 2.09 -12.43 -6.76
N TYR A 128 1.70 -13.41 -7.57
CA TYR A 128 0.28 -13.65 -7.89
C TYR A 128 -0.54 -13.90 -6.63
N ILE A 129 -0.08 -14.81 -5.77
CA ILE A 129 -0.77 -15.18 -4.53
C ILE A 129 -0.94 -13.98 -3.61
N MET A 130 0.13 -13.21 -3.42
CA MET A 130 0.14 -12.09 -2.49
C MET A 130 -0.64 -10.88 -2.99
N LEU A 131 -0.62 -10.63 -4.30
CA LEU A 131 -1.35 -9.50 -4.88
C LEU A 131 -2.82 -9.81 -5.16
N THR A 132 -3.22 -11.09 -5.29
CA THR A 132 -4.64 -11.48 -5.41
C THR A 132 -5.26 -11.89 -4.08
N GLY A 133 -4.42 -12.21 -3.07
CA GLY A 133 -4.88 -12.77 -1.81
C GLY A 133 -5.40 -14.21 -1.94
N ARG A 134 -5.01 -14.96 -2.97
CA ARG A 134 -5.55 -16.29 -3.27
C ARG A 134 -4.42 -17.31 -3.44
N ARG A 135 -4.47 -18.40 -2.67
CA ARG A 135 -3.60 -19.57 -2.92
C ARG A 135 -4.05 -20.40 -4.11
N ASP A 136 -5.35 -20.38 -4.44
CA ASP A 136 -5.83 -20.94 -5.70
C ASP A 136 -5.38 -20.05 -6.86
N LYS A 137 -4.56 -20.63 -7.73
CA LYS A 137 -3.96 -19.95 -8.87
C LYS A 137 -4.76 -20.17 -10.15
N THR A 138 -5.77 -21.03 -10.20
CA THR A 138 -6.36 -21.42 -11.49
C THR A 138 -7.35 -20.37 -12.02
N PRO A 139 -7.22 -19.91 -13.29
CA PRO A 139 -6.17 -20.23 -14.27
C PRO A 139 -4.99 -19.25 -14.25
N PHE A 140 -3.80 -19.70 -13.84
CA PHE A 140 -2.58 -18.89 -13.79
C PHE A 140 -1.66 -19.23 -14.95
N ARG A 141 -1.03 -18.20 -15.52
CA ARG A 141 0.02 -18.34 -16.53
C ARG A 141 1.27 -17.58 -16.07
N SER A 142 2.34 -18.30 -15.80
CA SER A 142 3.60 -17.70 -15.34
C SER A 142 4.26 -16.77 -16.36
N SER A 143 3.96 -16.93 -17.66
CA SER A 143 4.61 -16.20 -18.74
C SER A 143 3.97 -14.87 -19.10
N ARG A 144 2.70 -14.63 -18.72
CA ARG A 144 1.99 -13.38 -19.00
C ARG A 144 0.69 -13.25 -18.20
N PRO A 145 0.24 -12.02 -17.92
CA PRO A 145 -1.09 -11.77 -17.39
C PRO A 145 -2.19 -12.25 -18.35
N HIS A 146 -3.35 -12.58 -17.79
CA HIS A 146 -4.53 -12.94 -18.57
C HIS A 146 -5.80 -12.42 -17.88
N GLY A 147 -6.77 -11.91 -18.66
CA GLY A 147 -8.11 -11.55 -18.18
C GLY A 147 -8.92 -12.66 -17.47
N ASN A 148 -8.43 -13.90 -17.37
CA ASN A 148 -9.05 -14.93 -16.53
C ASN A 148 -8.33 -15.12 -15.17
N ASP A 149 -7.28 -14.35 -14.89
CA ASP A 149 -6.61 -14.33 -13.59
C ASP A 149 -7.59 -13.87 -12.49
N TRP A 150 -7.34 -14.26 -11.24
CA TRP A 150 -8.02 -13.62 -10.11
C TRP A 150 -7.70 -12.12 -10.09
N PRO A 151 -8.69 -11.26 -9.76
CA PRO A 151 -8.44 -9.83 -9.62
C PRO A 151 -7.45 -9.59 -8.49
N SER A 152 -6.57 -8.61 -8.68
CA SER A 152 -5.69 -8.13 -7.62
C SER A 152 -6.49 -7.48 -6.49
N ILE A 153 -5.91 -7.42 -5.29
CA ILE A 153 -6.43 -6.68 -4.14
C ILE A 153 -6.69 -5.23 -4.52
N ALA A 154 -5.79 -4.63 -5.32
CA ALA A 154 -5.94 -3.29 -5.87
C ALA A 154 -7.18 -3.17 -6.77
N ALA A 155 -7.41 -4.12 -7.68
CA ALA A 155 -8.57 -4.10 -8.56
C ALA A 155 -9.89 -4.27 -7.78
N VAL A 156 -9.93 -5.23 -6.86
CA VAL A 156 -11.11 -5.43 -5.98
C VAL A 156 -11.38 -4.19 -5.14
N ALA A 157 -10.35 -3.58 -4.55
CA ALA A 157 -10.47 -2.34 -3.80
C ALA A 157 -11.05 -1.23 -4.69
N GLY A 158 -10.50 -1.04 -5.88
CA GLY A 158 -10.94 -0.01 -6.82
C GLY A 158 -12.42 -0.14 -7.21
N ALA A 159 -12.89 -1.38 -7.41
CA ALA A 159 -14.27 -1.68 -7.79
C ALA A 159 -15.25 -1.60 -6.62
N MET A 160 -14.85 -2.00 -5.42
CA MET A 160 -15.75 -2.20 -4.29
C MET A 160 -15.79 -1.03 -3.31
N THR A 161 -14.86 -0.08 -3.37
CA THR A 161 -14.91 1.14 -2.55
C THR A 161 -15.63 2.28 -3.24
N SER A 162 -16.35 3.10 -2.49
CA SER A 162 -16.89 4.37 -2.99
C SER A 162 -15.78 5.40 -3.19
N GLY A 163 -15.77 6.06 -4.35
CA GLY A 163 -14.79 7.10 -4.64
C GLY A 163 -14.97 8.34 -3.77
N ARG A 164 -13.84 8.88 -3.29
CA ARG A 164 -13.80 10.10 -2.45
C ARG A 164 -13.24 11.31 -3.19
N SER A 165 -12.88 11.13 -4.46
CA SER A 165 -12.42 12.18 -5.36
C SER A 165 -12.66 11.79 -6.82
N ASN A 166 -12.24 12.66 -7.74
CA ASN A 166 -12.30 12.41 -9.18
C ASN A 166 -11.17 11.50 -9.67
N LEU A 167 -10.24 11.09 -8.81
CA LEU A 167 -9.19 10.14 -9.16
C LEU A 167 -9.71 8.69 -9.11
N ALA A 168 -8.96 7.76 -9.70
CA ALA A 168 -9.24 6.35 -9.51
C ALA A 168 -9.13 5.94 -8.03
N ASN A 169 -10.01 5.04 -7.62
CA ASN A 169 -10.06 4.51 -6.26
C ASN A 169 -8.82 3.66 -5.92
N SER A 170 -8.19 3.07 -6.93
CA SER A 170 -6.98 2.27 -6.77
C SER A 170 -5.89 2.66 -7.75
N ILE A 171 -4.68 2.85 -7.23
CA ILE A 171 -3.50 3.29 -7.97
C ILE A 171 -2.29 2.41 -7.61
N VAL A 172 -1.44 2.11 -8.59
CA VAL A 172 -0.16 1.38 -8.42
C VAL A 172 1.01 2.28 -8.82
N LEU A 173 2.03 2.33 -7.96
CA LEU A 173 3.23 3.17 -8.07
C LEU A 173 4.53 2.36 -7.85
N PRO A 174 5.69 2.90 -8.22
CA PRO A 174 5.88 3.94 -9.23
C PRO A 174 5.87 3.35 -10.65
N GLU A 175 5.57 2.05 -10.78
CA GLU A 175 5.49 1.28 -12.01
C GLU A 175 4.88 -0.11 -11.71
N LYS A 176 4.49 -0.84 -12.75
CA LYS A 176 4.10 -2.26 -12.67
C LYS A 176 5.28 -3.12 -12.15
N VAL A 177 4.99 -4.24 -11.50
CA VAL A 177 5.99 -5.30 -11.26
C VAL A 177 6.32 -5.97 -12.59
N VAL A 178 7.58 -5.85 -12.99
CA VAL A 178 8.12 -6.33 -14.26
C VAL A 178 9.47 -6.99 -14.01
N HIS A 179 9.65 -8.16 -14.60
CA HIS A 179 10.94 -8.82 -14.68
C HIS A 179 11.55 -8.61 -16.06
N SER A 180 12.82 -8.22 -16.13
CA SER A 180 13.46 -7.90 -17.41
C SER A 180 13.47 -9.04 -18.43
N GLN A 181 13.51 -10.29 -17.95
CA GLN A 181 13.50 -11.48 -18.81
C GLN A 181 12.12 -12.14 -18.97
N GLN A 182 11.21 -11.91 -18.03
CA GLN A 182 9.92 -12.64 -17.97
C GLN A 182 8.72 -11.72 -18.24
N GLY A 183 8.97 -10.42 -18.43
CA GLY A 183 7.95 -9.43 -18.72
C GLY A 183 7.13 -9.05 -17.49
N VAL A 184 5.91 -8.59 -17.75
CA VAL A 184 4.95 -8.13 -16.76
C VAL A 184 4.40 -9.32 -15.97
N PHE A 185 4.42 -9.22 -14.63
CA PHE A 185 3.93 -10.31 -13.79
C PHE A 185 2.40 -10.36 -13.70
N PRO A 186 1.80 -11.56 -13.68
CA PRO A 186 0.36 -11.74 -13.46
C PRO A 186 -0.03 -11.39 -12.00
N GLY A 187 -1.33 -11.26 -11.74
CA GLY A 187 -1.89 -11.01 -10.41
C GLY A 187 -1.95 -9.54 -9.97
N GLN A 188 -1.54 -8.62 -10.84
CA GLN A 188 -1.59 -7.16 -10.58
C GLN A 188 -2.86 -6.49 -11.13
N PHE A 189 -3.57 -7.18 -12.01
CA PHE A 189 -4.62 -6.64 -12.88
C PHE A 189 -6.03 -6.98 -12.40
N ALA A 190 -7.05 -6.45 -13.08
CA ALA A 190 -8.44 -6.76 -12.80
C ALA A 190 -8.84 -8.20 -13.15
N GLY A 191 -8.15 -8.85 -14.09
CA GLY A 191 -8.42 -10.26 -14.40
C GLY A 191 -9.90 -10.51 -14.69
N LYS A 192 -10.50 -11.50 -14.02
CA LYS A 192 -11.92 -11.86 -14.17
C LYS A 192 -12.88 -10.70 -13.91
N LEU A 193 -12.54 -9.75 -13.05
CA LEU A 193 -13.36 -8.57 -12.75
C LEU A 193 -13.58 -7.69 -14.01
N GLY A 194 -12.66 -7.80 -14.99
CA GLY A 194 -12.78 -7.11 -16.27
C GLY A 194 -11.99 -5.80 -16.33
N ALA A 195 -11.57 -5.46 -17.55
CA ALA A 195 -10.63 -4.37 -17.81
C ALA A 195 -11.11 -2.96 -17.37
N HIS A 196 -12.41 -2.80 -17.09
CA HIS A 196 -12.98 -1.55 -16.57
C HIS A 196 -12.61 -1.29 -15.11
N HIS A 197 -12.19 -2.32 -14.37
CA HIS A 197 -11.77 -2.24 -12.98
C HIS A 197 -10.25 -2.32 -12.80
N GLU A 198 -9.48 -2.06 -13.88
CA GLU A 198 -8.03 -2.02 -13.79
C GLU A 198 -7.55 -0.93 -12.82
N PRO A 199 -6.63 -1.26 -11.89
CA PRO A 199 -5.92 -0.23 -11.15
C PRO A 199 -5.22 0.73 -12.11
N TRP A 200 -5.14 2.00 -11.72
CA TRP A 200 -4.34 2.96 -12.47
C TRP A 200 -2.86 2.73 -12.21
N PHE A 201 -2.13 2.32 -13.23
CA PHE A 201 -0.67 2.20 -13.18
C PHE A 201 -0.04 3.53 -13.58
N LEU A 202 0.67 4.13 -12.63
CA LEU A 202 1.40 5.36 -12.90
C LEU A 202 2.87 4.99 -13.10
N ASP A 203 3.32 5.04 -14.35
CA ASP A 203 4.72 4.86 -14.69
C ASP A 203 5.45 6.20 -14.46
N MET A 204 6.14 6.26 -13.33
CA MET A 204 6.79 7.45 -12.80
C MET A 204 8.31 7.38 -12.90
N THR A 205 8.86 6.28 -13.41
CA THR A 205 10.29 6.10 -13.60
C THR A 205 10.59 5.81 -15.06
N ASP A 206 11.73 6.33 -15.55
CA ASP A 206 12.31 5.96 -16.85
C ASP A 206 13.37 4.86 -16.72
N LYS A 207 13.41 4.20 -15.56
CA LYS A 207 14.35 3.13 -15.26
C LYS A 207 14.10 1.97 -16.24
N PRO A 208 15.09 1.55 -17.05
CA PRO A 208 14.98 0.30 -17.76
C PRO A 208 14.92 -0.84 -16.73
N HIS A 209 13.94 -1.74 -16.89
CA HIS A 209 13.90 -2.97 -16.12
C HIS A 209 15.07 -3.85 -16.59
N GLY A 210 16.24 -3.69 -15.96
CA GLY A 210 17.45 -4.47 -16.21
C GLY A 210 17.77 -5.33 -14.99
N TYR A 211 17.38 -6.59 -15.00
CA TYR A 211 17.64 -7.53 -13.90
C TYR A 211 19.15 -7.62 -13.66
N HIS A 212 19.54 -7.63 -12.38
CA HIS A 212 20.91 -7.63 -11.85
C HIS A 212 21.80 -6.41 -12.10
N ALA A 213 21.60 -5.68 -13.19
CA ALA A 213 22.49 -4.58 -13.55
C ALA A 213 22.30 -3.36 -12.66
N PHE A 214 21.04 -3.04 -12.33
CA PHE A 214 20.67 -1.79 -11.66
C PHE A 214 19.43 -1.97 -10.77
N SER A 215 19.64 -2.39 -9.52
CA SER A 215 18.60 -2.61 -8.51
C SER A 215 18.71 -1.59 -7.37
N GLY A 216 17.65 -1.45 -6.56
CA GLY A 216 17.60 -0.50 -5.46
C GLY A 216 16.94 0.84 -5.79
N ALA A 217 17.10 1.80 -4.89
CA ALA A 217 16.49 3.13 -4.97
C ALA A 217 17.45 4.13 -5.65
N PHE A 218 16.97 4.87 -6.64
CA PHE A 218 17.78 5.87 -7.34
C PHE A 218 17.37 7.29 -6.96
N PRO A 219 18.30 8.26 -6.91
CA PRO A 219 19.76 8.07 -6.97
C PRO A 219 20.33 7.54 -5.63
N GLY A 220 21.63 7.24 -5.65
CA GLY A 220 22.45 7.02 -4.44
C GLY A 220 22.40 5.62 -3.85
N TYR A 221 21.30 4.88 -4.03
CA TYR A 221 21.15 3.51 -3.51
C TYR A 221 21.00 2.47 -4.61
N LEU A 222 21.53 2.76 -5.80
CA LEU A 222 21.63 1.77 -6.86
C LEU A 222 22.82 0.85 -6.65
N TYR A 223 22.62 -0.41 -7.03
CA TYR A 223 23.64 -1.45 -6.98
C TYR A 223 23.48 -2.48 -8.08
N ASN A 224 24.57 -3.20 -8.33
CA ASN A 224 24.58 -4.39 -9.16
C ASN A 224 24.47 -5.64 -8.28
N LEU A 225 23.44 -6.46 -8.53
CA LEU A 225 23.13 -7.64 -7.70
C LEU A 225 24.27 -8.66 -7.70
N HIS A 226 24.87 -8.92 -8.87
CA HIS A 226 25.93 -9.94 -9.04
C HIS A 226 27.28 -9.46 -8.52
N ARG A 227 27.65 -8.22 -8.84
CA ARG A 227 28.94 -7.65 -8.42
C ARG A 227 28.94 -7.22 -6.95
N GLY A 228 27.77 -7.05 -6.34
CA GLY A 228 27.63 -6.68 -4.93
C GLY A 228 28.13 -5.28 -4.62
N ASN A 229 28.14 -4.38 -5.61
CA ASN A 229 28.72 -3.04 -5.48
C ASN A 229 27.74 -1.96 -5.93
N HIS A 230 28.04 -0.72 -5.54
CA HIS A 230 27.29 0.46 -5.97
C HIS A 230 27.26 0.56 -7.50
N SER A 231 26.13 1.04 -8.02
CA SER A 231 26.02 1.50 -9.39
C SER A 231 25.94 3.03 -9.40
N ASP A 232 26.85 3.63 -10.14
CA ASP A 232 27.09 5.06 -10.33
C ASP A 232 26.09 5.74 -11.25
N ARG A 233 24.99 5.07 -11.61
CA ARG A 233 23.96 5.64 -12.49
C ARG A 233 23.18 6.74 -11.79
N ASP A 234 23.12 7.91 -12.41
CA ASP A 234 22.45 9.12 -11.90
C ASP A 234 21.50 9.79 -12.91
N ASP A 235 21.39 9.23 -14.12
CA ASP A 235 20.61 9.77 -15.24
C ASP A 235 19.10 9.47 -15.16
N TRP A 236 18.67 8.63 -14.21
CA TRP A 236 17.28 8.21 -14.05
C TRP A 236 16.41 9.24 -13.36
N ARG A 237 15.17 9.35 -13.85
CA ARG A 237 14.23 10.38 -13.47
C ARG A 237 13.00 9.78 -12.84
N PHE A 238 12.62 10.42 -11.75
CA PHE A 238 11.30 10.27 -11.16
C PHE A 238 10.44 11.42 -11.67
N ALA A 239 9.51 11.14 -12.58
CA ALA A 239 8.76 12.14 -13.33
C ALA A 239 7.25 12.05 -13.07
N VAL A 240 6.56 13.15 -13.35
CA VAL A 240 5.09 13.20 -13.37
C VAL A 240 4.61 12.16 -14.39
N PRO A 241 3.68 11.28 -14.01
CA PRO A 241 3.40 10.07 -14.77
C PRO A 241 2.92 10.36 -16.19
N ASN A 242 3.36 9.52 -17.11
CA ASN A 242 2.51 9.19 -18.25
C ASN A 242 1.37 8.33 -17.69
N ILE A 243 0.14 8.86 -17.64
CA ILE A 243 -1.02 8.01 -17.34
C ILE A 243 -1.10 6.96 -18.45
N SER A 244 -0.79 5.70 -18.13
CA SER A 244 -1.16 4.58 -18.99
C SER A 244 -2.66 4.33 -18.78
N LEU A 245 -3.46 4.77 -19.75
CA LEU A 245 -4.88 4.45 -19.77
C LEU A 245 -5.06 2.93 -19.87
N PRO A 246 -6.14 2.35 -19.29
CA PRO A 246 -6.36 0.90 -19.25
C PRO A 246 -6.10 0.25 -20.62
N GLU A 247 -5.34 -0.85 -20.63
CA GLU A 247 -5.01 -1.63 -21.83
C GLU A 247 -6.29 -2.22 -22.43
N GLY A 248 -6.93 -1.42 -23.28
CA GLY A 248 -8.28 -1.64 -23.83
C GLY A 248 -8.88 -0.37 -24.44
N VAL A 249 -8.36 0.82 -24.10
CA VAL A 249 -8.82 2.13 -24.58
C VAL A 249 -8.05 2.62 -25.83
N PHE A 250 -7.20 1.79 -26.43
CA PHE A 250 -6.43 2.17 -27.62
C PHE A 250 -7.29 2.25 -28.89
N ALA A 251 -7.78 3.45 -29.20
CA ALA A 251 -8.05 3.87 -30.57
C ALA A 251 -7.70 5.36 -30.78
N PRO A 252 -7.15 5.78 -31.93
CA PRO A 252 -7.01 7.19 -32.36
C PRO A 252 -8.33 8.00 -32.28
N ARG A 253 -9.46 7.31 -32.14
CA ARG A 253 -10.80 7.85 -31.92
C ARG A 253 -10.97 8.55 -30.55
N PHE A 254 -10.14 8.27 -29.55
CA PHE A 254 -10.30 8.83 -28.20
C PHE A 254 -10.01 10.34 -28.13
N ARG A 255 -8.93 10.83 -28.77
CA ARG A 255 -8.63 12.28 -28.83
C ARG A 255 -9.75 13.07 -29.52
N LYS A 256 -10.22 12.60 -30.68
CA LYS A 256 -11.36 13.22 -31.38
C LYS A 256 -12.64 13.19 -30.55
N ARG A 257 -12.86 12.14 -29.74
CA ARG A 257 -14.01 12.04 -28.81
C ARG A 257 -13.88 12.93 -27.57
N VAL A 258 -12.68 13.24 -27.08
CA VAL A 258 -12.51 14.21 -25.98
C VAL A 258 -12.86 15.61 -26.46
N GLU A 259 -12.38 16.01 -27.66
CA GLU A 259 -12.77 17.27 -28.30
C GLU A 259 -14.28 17.34 -28.60
N LEU A 260 -14.84 16.30 -29.22
CA LEU A 260 -16.28 16.22 -29.48
C LEU A 260 -17.11 16.21 -28.21
N LEU A 261 -16.66 15.53 -27.15
CA LEU A 261 -17.41 15.52 -25.89
C LEU A 261 -17.33 16.87 -25.18
N ASN A 262 -16.24 17.64 -25.27
CA ASN A 262 -16.23 19.03 -24.75
C ASN A 262 -17.20 19.96 -25.52
N ILE A 263 -17.60 19.58 -26.74
CA ILE A 263 -18.62 20.25 -27.55
C ILE A 263 -20.02 19.72 -27.18
N VAL A 264 -20.16 18.42 -26.96
CA VAL A 264 -21.42 17.76 -26.58
C VAL A 264 -21.80 18.03 -25.11
N GLU A 265 -20.88 18.02 -24.15
CA GLU A 265 -21.13 18.36 -22.72
C GLU A 265 -21.64 19.79 -22.58
N ARG A 266 -21.15 20.72 -23.41
CA ARG A 266 -21.72 22.08 -23.53
C ARG A 266 -23.17 22.10 -24.03
N GLN A 267 -23.64 21.03 -24.66
CA GLN A 267 -25.02 20.82 -25.11
C GLN A 267 -25.81 19.82 -24.22
N GLN A 268 -25.13 18.98 -23.45
CA GLN A 268 -25.71 17.83 -22.73
C GLN A 268 -26.14 18.16 -21.29
N GLN A 269 -25.83 19.37 -20.81
CA GLN A 269 -26.33 19.92 -19.55
C GLN A 269 -27.87 20.08 -19.52
N GLN A 270 -28.59 19.62 -20.56
CA GLN A 270 -30.04 19.58 -20.67
C GLN A 270 -30.63 18.15 -20.77
N LEU A 271 -29.82 17.07 -20.77
CA LEU A 271 -30.29 15.69 -21.00
C LEU A 271 -29.60 14.66 -20.08
N GLU A 272 -29.46 14.97 -18.79
CA GLU A 272 -28.98 14.01 -17.79
C GLU A 272 -30.14 13.20 -17.21
N ASP A 273 -30.55 12.13 -17.92
CA ASP A 273 -31.35 11.03 -17.36
C ASP A 273 -31.19 9.78 -18.25
N ALA A 274 -30.06 9.08 -18.14
CA ALA A 274 -29.93 7.66 -18.54
C ALA A 274 -28.64 7.04 -17.97
N ALA A 275 -28.81 6.11 -17.05
CA ALA A 275 -27.75 5.38 -16.35
C ALA A 275 -27.10 4.28 -17.21
N ALA A 276 -25.76 4.22 -17.16
CA ALA A 276 -24.84 3.06 -17.33
C ALA A 276 -23.39 3.47 -17.71
N SER A 277 -22.98 4.74 -17.54
CA SER A 277 -21.65 5.23 -17.96
C SER A 277 -20.78 5.83 -16.84
N ALA A 278 -21.15 5.64 -15.57
CA ALA A 278 -20.49 6.29 -14.44
C ALA A 278 -18.99 5.93 -14.31
N ASP A 279 -18.60 4.70 -14.64
CA ASP A 279 -17.25 4.19 -14.43
C ASP A 279 -16.27 4.65 -15.51
N TYR A 280 -16.74 4.70 -16.77
CA TYR A 280 -16.01 5.33 -17.86
C TYR A 280 -15.92 6.85 -17.66
N GLY A 281 -16.96 7.44 -17.07
CA GLY A 281 -17.00 8.83 -16.61
C GLY A 281 -15.89 9.14 -15.62
N ARG A 282 -15.67 8.31 -14.59
CA ARG A 282 -14.60 8.54 -13.59
C ARG A 282 -13.20 8.44 -14.18
N SER A 283 -12.91 7.42 -14.98
CA SER A 283 -11.59 7.32 -15.61
C SER A 283 -11.30 8.54 -16.51
N ARG A 284 -12.32 9.02 -17.21
CA ARG A 284 -12.24 10.25 -18.02
C ARG A 284 -12.11 11.50 -17.16
N GLN A 285 -12.91 11.63 -16.10
CA GLN A 285 -12.90 12.77 -15.17
C GLN A 285 -11.56 12.87 -14.45
N GLY A 286 -10.95 11.76 -14.01
CA GLY A 286 -9.64 11.81 -13.37
C GLY A 286 -8.52 12.26 -14.30
N VAL A 287 -8.57 11.91 -15.59
CA VAL A 287 -7.65 12.46 -16.60
C VAL A 287 -7.92 13.94 -16.83
N VAL A 288 -9.18 14.36 -16.90
CA VAL A 288 -9.54 15.77 -17.00
C VAL A 288 -9.07 16.53 -15.76
N SER A 289 -9.24 16.00 -14.55
CA SER A 289 -8.73 16.58 -13.31
C SER A 289 -7.21 16.67 -13.31
N LEU A 290 -6.48 15.65 -13.78
CA LEU A 290 -5.02 15.76 -13.95
C LEU A 290 -4.64 16.83 -14.98
N LEU A 291 -5.45 17.09 -16.01
CA LEU A 291 -5.12 18.12 -17.00
C LEU A 291 -5.52 19.52 -16.56
N ALA A 292 -6.65 19.65 -15.86
CA ALA A 292 -7.34 20.90 -15.61
C ALA A 292 -7.19 21.45 -14.19
N ASP A 293 -6.98 20.60 -13.18
CA ASP A 293 -6.86 21.01 -11.77
C ASP A 293 -5.38 21.16 -11.37
N PRO A 294 -4.89 22.38 -11.11
CA PRO A 294 -3.51 22.61 -10.69
C PRO A 294 -3.14 21.90 -9.37
N GLY A 295 -4.08 21.79 -8.42
CA GLY A 295 -3.84 21.14 -7.14
C GLY A 295 -3.66 19.62 -7.30
N VAL A 296 -4.43 19.00 -8.19
CA VAL A 296 -4.21 17.60 -8.57
C VAL A 296 -2.86 17.48 -9.26
N ARG A 297 -2.53 18.31 -10.25
CA ARG A 297 -1.23 18.27 -10.96
C ARG A 297 -0.02 18.38 -10.02
N ASP A 298 -0.09 19.30 -9.06
CA ASP A 298 0.99 19.52 -8.11
C ASP A 298 1.18 18.35 -7.15
N ALA A 299 0.10 17.63 -6.81
CA ALA A 299 0.21 16.41 -6.02
C ALA A 299 1.08 15.35 -6.72
N PHE A 300 0.94 15.23 -8.05
CA PHE A 300 1.73 14.31 -8.88
C PHE A 300 3.18 14.76 -9.10
N ASN A 301 3.53 15.99 -8.73
CA ASN A 301 4.89 16.50 -8.80
C ASN A 301 5.56 16.54 -7.42
N VAL A 302 5.85 15.36 -6.87
CA VAL A 302 6.54 15.24 -5.57
C VAL A 302 7.88 15.96 -5.55
N ARG A 303 8.58 16.07 -6.68
CA ARG A 303 9.87 16.74 -6.78
C ARG A 303 9.83 18.26 -6.58
N LYS A 304 8.64 18.87 -6.60
CA LYS A 304 8.43 20.28 -6.23
C LYS A 304 8.13 20.51 -4.75
N SER A 305 8.12 19.45 -3.93
CA SER A 305 7.95 19.60 -2.48
C SER A 305 9.09 20.42 -1.89
N ASP A 306 8.87 20.97 -0.70
CA ASP A 306 9.92 21.67 0.00
C ASP A 306 11.13 20.74 0.24
N PRO A 307 12.37 21.26 0.21
CA PRO A 307 13.57 20.43 0.34
C PRO A 307 13.65 19.62 1.64
N LYS A 308 13.02 20.10 2.73
CA LYS A 308 13.04 19.39 4.02
C LYS A 308 12.18 18.13 3.94
N THR A 309 11.00 18.20 3.33
CA THR A 309 10.14 17.04 3.09
C THR A 309 10.84 16.01 2.20
N LEU A 310 11.49 16.45 1.12
CA LEU A 310 12.24 15.55 0.24
C LEU A 310 13.41 14.86 0.97
N GLN A 311 14.16 15.62 1.78
CA GLN A 311 15.23 15.07 2.60
C GLN A 311 14.70 14.08 3.66
N ARG A 312 13.54 14.37 4.26
CA ARG A 312 12.91 13.53 5.28
C ARG A 312 12.53 12.15 4.75
N TYR A 313 11.86 12.09 3.60
CA TYR A 313 11.51 10.83 2.94
C TYR A 313 12.72 10.13 2.29
N GLY A 314 13.80 10.87 2.07
CA GLY A 314 14.94 10.44 1.28
C GLY A 314 14.83 10.93 -0.15
N ASN A 315 15.92 11.55 -0.63
CA ASN A 315 16.05 12.04 -2.00
C ASN A 315 16.31 10.90 -3.00
N ASN A 316 15.45 9.89 -2.99
CA ASN A 316 15.51 8.72 -3.85
C ASN A 316 14.10 8.20 -4.19
N SER A 317 14.05 7.25 -5.12
CA SER A 317 12.81 6.74 -5.69
C SER A 317 11.90 6.04 -4.67
N PHE A 318 12.43 5.46 -3.59
CA PHE A 318 11.58 4.89 -2.53
C PHE A 318 10.88 6.01 -1.76
N GLY A 319 11.64 7.01 -1.33
CA GLY A 319 11.11 8.19 -0.63
C GLY A 319 10.07 8.93 -1.45
N TRP A 320 10.35 9.20 -2.72
CA TRP A 320 9.43 9.89 -3.62
C TRP A 320 8.15 9.09 -3.90
N SER A 321 8.25 7.76 -4.00
CA SER A 321 7.08 6.89 -4.19
C SER A 321 6.16 6.89 -2.97
N LEU A 322 6.71 6.83 -1.75
CA LEU A 322 5.90 6.88 -0.53
C LEU A 322 5.31 8.28 -0.27
N LEU A 323 6.06 9.34 -0.58
CA LEU A 323 5.53 10.70 -0.53
C LEU A 323 4.36 10.88 -1.53
N MET A 324 4.47 10.29 -2.72
CA MET A 324 3.37 10.28 -3.69
C MET A 324 2.16 9.54 -3.13
N ALA A 325 2.35 8.34 -2.56
CA ALA A 325 1.27 7.56 -1.98
C ALA A 325 0.53 8.32 -0.87
N ARG A 326 1.26 8.98 0.03
CA ARG A 326 0.69 9.86 1.07
C ARG A 326 -0.19 10.95 0.46
N ARG A 327 0.28 11.62 -0.60
CA ARG A 327 -0.48 12.68 -1.30
C ARG A 327 -1.74 12.15 -1.98
N LEU A 328 -1.65 10.99 -2.65
CA LEU A 328 -2.80 10.36 -3.29
C LEU A 328 -3.88 9.95 -2.29
N VAL A 329 -3.47 9.40 -1.14
CA VAL A 329 -4.41 9.10 -0.04
C VAL A 329 -5.05 10.38 0.50
N ALA A 330 -4.29 11.47 0.66
CA ALA A 330 -4.83 12.77 1.06
C ALA A 330 -5.83 13.34 0.04
N LEU A 331 -5.66 13.03 -1.25
CA LEU A 331 -6.60 13.34 -2.32
C LEU A 331 -7.77 12.35 -2.42
N GLY A 332 -7.93 11.43 -1.47
CA GLY A 332 -9.08 10.53 -1.38
C GLY A 332 -8.93 9.19 -2.11
N VAL A 333 -7.77 8.85 -2.66
CA VAL A 333 -7.54 7.52 -3.25
C VAL A 333 -7.64 6.45 -2.14
N ASN A 334 -8.48 5.44 -2.34
CA ASN A 334 -8.76 4.42 -1.33
C ASN A 334 -7.61 3.40 -1.23
N MET A 335 -7.02 2.97 -2.34
CA MET A 335 -5.94 1.98 -2.34
C MET A 335 -4.76 2.50 -3.15
N VAL A 336 -3.59 2.58 -2.52
CA VAL A 336 -2.34 2.89 -3.21
C VAL A 336 -1.37 1.75 -2.98
N GLN A 337 -1.09 0.96 -4.02
CA GLN A 337 0.01 0.00 -3.97
C GLN A 337 1.31 0.69 -4.38
N VAL A 338 2.39 0.46 -3.62
CA VAL A 338 3.72 0.98 -3.90
C VAL A 338 4.72 -0.16 -3.98
N ASN A 339 5.22 -0.42 -5.18
CA ASN A 339 6.29 -1.38 -5.42
C ASN A 339 7.64 -0.72 -5.06
N LEU A 340 8.20 -1.04 -3.90
CA LEU A 340 9.50 -0.50 -3.48
C LEU A 340 10.64 -1.28 -4.14
N GLY A 341 10.88 -0.88 -5.37
CA GLY A 341 11.77 -1.57 -6.29
C GLY A 341 11.02 -2.55 -7.16
N ASN A 342 11.72 -3.02 -8.18
CA ASN A 342 11.23 -4.03 -9.10
C ASN A 342 12.12 -5.27 -9.03
N MET A 343 11.76 -6.30 -9.77
CA MET A 343 12.42 -7.61 -9.72
C MET A 343 13.96 -7.51 -9.76
N GLY A 344 14.61 -8.16 -8.78
CA GLY A 344 16.05 -8.05 -8.51
C GLY A 344 16.40 -7.16 -7.31
N THR A 345 15.46 -6.36 -6.82
CA THR A 345 15.69 -5.47 -5.67
C THR A 345 15.80 -6.26 -4.37
N TRP A 346 14.75 -6.94 -3.93
CA TRP A 346 14.83 -7.73 -2.69
C TRP A 346 15.32 -9.17 -2.94
N ASP A 347 15.70 -9.50 -4.18
CA ASP A 347 16.04 -10.86 -4.62
C ASP A 347 17.47 -11.32 -4.27
N LEU A 348 17.81 -11.31 -2.98
CA LEU A 348 19.19 -11.46 -2.51
C LEU A 348 19.64 -12.93 -2.38
N HIS A 349 19.83 -13.61 -3.51
CA HIS A 349 20.43 -14.97 -3.57
C HIS A 349 21.93 -15.02 -3.24
N GLY A 350 22.61 -13.87 -3.33
CA GLY A 350 24.00 -13.69 -2.97
C GLY A 350 24.31 -12.21 -2.79
N ASN A 351 25.48 -11.90 -2.23
CA ASN A 351 25.83 -10.56 -1.79
C ASN A 351 24.81 -9.95 -0.82
N ALA A 352 24.05 -10.78 -0.08
CA ALA A 352 22.84 -10.33 0.60
C ALA A 352 23.13 -9.28 1.67
N PHE A 353 24.07 -9.54 2.56
CA PHE A 353 24.40 -8.64 3.66
C PHE A 353 24.97 -7.29 3.20
N PRO A 354 26.00 -7.23 2.32
CA PRO A 354 26.49 -5.93 1.85
C PRO A 354 25.46 -5.16 1.03
N LEU A 355 24.62 -5.83 0.24
CA LEU A 355 23.59 -5.15 -0.54
C LEU A 355 22.45 -4.62 0.34
N ALA A 356 21.99 -5.44 1.28
CA ALA A 356 20.94 -5.06 2.21
C ALA A 356 21.34 -3.83 3.05
N LYS A 357 22.49 -3.89 3.74
CA LYS A 357 22.90 -2.82 4.66
C LYS A 357 23.29 -1.51 3.99
N ASN A 358 23.85 -1.56 2.79
CA ASN A 358 24.35 -0.37 2.10
C ASN A 358 23.31 0.27 1.18
N PHE A 359 22.38 -0.51 0.62
CA PHE A 359 21.52 -0.04 -0.47
C PHE A 359 20.02 -0.27 -0.30
N LEU A 360 19.58 -1.21 0.54
CA LEU A 360 18.14 -1.47 0.71
C LEU A 360 17.61 -0.96 2.05
N PHE A 361 18.28 -1.30 3.15
CA PHE A 361 17.81 -0.95 4.48
C PHE A 361 17.81 0.57 4.72
N PRO A 362 18.88 1.33 4.38
CA PRO A 362 18.87 2.78 4.64
C PRO A 362 17.73 3.56 3.96
N PRO A 363 17.47 3.43 2.64
CA PRO A 363 16.36 4.15 2.01
C PRO A 363 15.00 3.63 2.48
N THR A 364 14.89 2.35 2.83
CA THR A 364 13.64 1.74 3.31
C THR A 364 13.27 2.22 4.72
N ASP A 365 14.22 2.15 5.67
CA ASP A 365 14.04 2.65 7.04
C ASP A 365 13.68 4.13 7.03
N LEU A 366 14.37 4.93 6.21
CA LEU A 366 14.11 6.37 6.08
C LEU A 366 12.71 6.66 5.51
N ALA A 367 12.38 6.07 4.36
CA ALA A 367 11.15 6.39 3.63
C ALA A 367 9.90 5.93 4.39
N ILE A 368 9.89 4.72 4.96
CA ILE A 368 8.73 4.22 5.70
C ILE A 368 8.55 5.00 7.00
N SER A 369 9.62 5.26 7.75
CA SER A 369 9.51 6.01 9.00
C SER A 369 9.02 7.44 8.76
N ALA A 370 9.44 8.07 7.66
CA ALA A 370 8.95 9.38 7.24
C ALA A 370 7.47 9.35 6.87
N LEU A 371 7.01 8.32 6.16
CA LEU A 371 5.60 8.12 5.85
C LEU A 371 4.77 7.99 7.13
N LEU A 372 5.20 7.15 8.08
CA LEU A 372 4.49 6.95 9.34
C LEU A 372 4.43 8.24 10.17
N ASP A 373 5.52 8.99 10.25
CA ASP A 373 5.49 10.28 10.96
C ASP A 373 4.57 11.29 10.27
N ASP A 374 4.62 11.42 8.94
CA ASP A 374 3.80 12.38 8.20
C ASP A 374 2.30 12.04 8.28
N LEU A 375 1.94 10.75 8.20
CA LEU A 375 0.58 10.29 8.48
C LEU A 375 0.16 10.55 9.93
N THR A 376 1.07 10.44 10.90
CA THR A 376 0.79 10.75 12.31
C THR A 376 0.56 12.25 12.50
N GLU A 377 1.47 13.08 12.00
CA GLU A 377 1.43 14.54 12.13
C GLU A 377 0.21 15.15 11.44
N SER A 378 -0.25 14.55 10.34
CA SER A 378 -1.47 14.95 9.63
C SER A 378 -2.75 14.37 10.22
N GLY A 379 -2.67 13.50 11.23
CA GLY A 379 -3.82 12.77 11.79
C GLY A 379 -4.41 11.71 10.85
N MET A 380 -3.76 11.42 9.73
CA MET A 380 -4.21 10.47 8.73
C MET A 380 -3.88 9.01 9.08
N LEU A 381 -2.98 8.75 10.04
CA LEU A 381 -2.57 7.39 10.40
C LEU A 381 -3.75 6.57 10.92
N GLU A 382 -4.69 7.17 11.66
CA GLU A 382 -5.89 6.46 12.16
C GLU A 382 -6.84 6.02 11.03
N GLU A 383 -6.88 6.78 9.92
CA GLU A 383 -7.74 6.49 8.77
C GLU A 383 -7.02 5.76 7.62
N THR A 384 -5.71 5.53 7.74
CA THR A 384 -4.88 4.94 6.69
C THR A 384 -4.11 3.75 7.22
N MET A 385 -4.44 2.55 6.73
CA MET A 385 -3.62 1.37 7.01
C MET A 385 -2.41 1.36 6.07
N VAL A 386 -1.21 1.17 6.62
CA VAL A 386 0.02 0.92 5.87
C VAL A 386 0.39 -0.55 6.05
N VAL A 387 0.54 -1.28 4.95
CA VAL A 387 0.89 -2.71 4.95
C VAL A 387 2.17 -2.90 4.16
N ILE A 388 3.11 -3.69 4.69
CA ILE A 388 4.39 -4.00 4.05
C ILE A 388 4.55 -5.51 3.96
N ALA A 389 4.61 -6.03 2.74
CA ALA A 389 4.81 -7.46 2.46
C ALA A 389 5.61 -7.66 1.18
N GLY A 390 6.11 -8.88 0.95
CA GLY A 390 6.72 -9.30 -0.32
C GLY A 390 5.99 -10.50 -0.89
N GLU A 391 6.61 -11.18 -1.85
CA GLU A 391 6.10 -12.43 -2.41
C GLU A 391 6.13 -13.55 -1.37
N PHE A 392 7.22 -13.63 -0.61
CA PHE A 392 7.56 -14.71 0.31
C PHE A 392 8.71 -14.27 1.23
N GLY A 393 9.11 -15.15 2.16
CA GLY A 393 10.32 -15.00 2.94
C GLY A 393 11.52 -15.71 2.30
N ARG A 394 12.54 -15.96 3.10
CA ARG A 394 13.83 -16.49 2.66
C ARG A 394 14.23 -17.73 3.43
N THR A 395 15.10 -18.53 2.81
CA THR A 395 15.57 -19.78 3.44
C THR A 395 16.25 -19.48 4.78
N PRO A 396 15.98 -20.31 5.81
CA PRO A 396 16.65 -20.22 7.10
C PRO A 396 18.16 -20.30 6.99
N ARG A 397 18.66 -21.27 6.22
CA ARG A 397 20.09 -21.46 6.00
C ARG A 397 20.59 -20.50 4.93
N ILE A 398 21.71 -19.86 5.23
CA ILE A 398 22.47 -19.00 4.33
C ILE A 398 23.38 -19.88 3.48
N PHE A 399 23.46 -19.60 2.19
CA PHE A 399 24.34 -20.35 1.28
C PHE A 399 24.73 -19.49 0.07
N ASN A 400 25.78 -19.90 -0.64
CA ASN A 400 26.10 -19.35 -1.97
C ASN A 400 25.81 -20.42 -3.02
N GLY A 401 24.60 -20.38 -3.58
CA GLY A 401 24.14 -21.35 -4.58
C GLY A 401 24.75 -21.15 -5.97
N ALA A 402 25.40 -20.02 -6.22
CA ALA A 402 26.01 -19.70 -7.50
C ALA A 402 27.33 -18.92 -7.28
N PRO A 403 28.41 -19.59 -6.82
CA PRO A 403 29.67 -18.93 -6.47
C PRO A 403 30.39 -18.29 -7.67
N ASN A 404 30.06 -18.71 -8.89
CA ASN A 404 30.55 -18.06 -10.12
C ASN A 404 29.80 -16.77 -10.47
N VAL A 405 28.69 -16.49 -9.78
CA VAL A 405 27.81 -15.33 -10.00
C VAL A 405 27.92 -14.34 -8.84
N TYR A 406 27.91 -14.84 -7.61
CA TYR A 406 27.90 -14.02 -6.38
C TYR A 406 29.21 -14.16 -5.61
N LYS A 407 29.71 -13.02 -5.10
CA LYS A 407 30.94 -12.98 -4.30
C LYS A 407 30.73 -13.53 -2.90
N THR A 408 29.58 -13.19 -2.29
CA THR A 408 29.24 -13.66 -0.95
C THR A 408 27.88 -14.33 -0.93
N VAL A 409 27.59 -14.95 0.21
CA VAL A 409 26.37 -15.73 0.46
C VAL A 409 25.09 -14.88 0.40
N GLY A 410 23.96 -15.57 0.26
CA GLY A 410 22.63 -15.00 0.40
C GLY A 410 21.63 -16.07 0.84
N ARG A 411 20.36 -15.89 0.47
CA ARG A 411 19.29 -16.82 0.84
C ARG A 411 18.43 -17.20 -0.36
N GLY A 412 17.92 -18.42 -0.36
CA GLY A 412 16.96 -18.90 -1.36
C GLY A 412 15.55 -18.40 -1.08
N HIS A 413 14.63 -18.65 -2.02
CA HIS A 413 13.20 -18.35 -1.86
C HIS A 413 12.54 -19.27 -0.85
N TRP A 414 11.59 -18.74 -0.08
CA TRP A 414 10.89 -19.50 0.95
C TRP A 414 9.48 -18.96 1.22
N GLY A 415 8.50 -19.44 0.46
CA GLY A 415 7.07 -19.20 0.66
C GLY A 415 6.50 -19.63 2.02
N PRO A 416 6.97 -20.73 2.64
CA PRO A 416 6.31 -21.25 3.84
C PRO A 416 6.27 -20.30 5.04
N CYS A 417 7.09 -19.26 5.11
CA CYS A 417 7.03 -18.27 6.17
C CYS A 417 7.57 -16.91 5.70
N GLN A 418 6.84 -15.84 5.98
CA GLN A 418 7.29 -14.46 5.80
C GLN A 418 6.77 -13.57 6.92
N THR A 419 7.39 -12.40 7.08
CA THR A 419 6.94 -11.38 8.03
C THR A 419 6.30 -10.21 7.30
N VAL A 420 5.11 -9.81 7.74
CA VAL A 420 4.40 -8.62 7.28
C VAL A 420 4.41 -7.56 8.38
N MET A 421 4.59 -6.30 8.01
CA MET A 421 4.42 -5.17 8.93
C MET A 421 3.13 -4.44 8.60
N ILE A 422 2.34 -4.10 9.62
CA ILE A 422 1.07 -3.39 9.47
C ILE A 422 1.05 -2.21 10.46
N ALA A 423 0.65 -1.03 10.01
CA ALA A 423 0.55 0.17 10.84
C ALA A 423 -0.71 0.97 10.50
N GLY A 424 -1.19 1.77 11.46
CA GLY A 424 -2.32 2.66 11.26
C GLY A 424 -3.64 1.95 10.93
N GLY A 425 -4.66 2.72 10.56
CA GLY A 425 -5.95 2.19 10.20
C GLY A 425 -6.63 1.39 11.31
N GLY A 426 -6.55 1.86 12.55
CA GLY A 426 -7.08 1.17 13.73
C GLY A 426 -6.29 -0.09 14.16
N VAL A 427 -5.17 -0.39 13.50
CA VAL A 427 -4.24 -1.44 13.95
C VAL A 427 -3.53 -0.95 15.19
N ALA A 428 -3.69 -1.67 16.29
CA ALA A 428 -2.89 -1.41 17.48
C ALA A 428 -1.43 -1.77 17.22
N GLY A 429 -0.53 -0.79 17.33
CA GLY A 429 0.90 -0.99 17.23
C GLY A 429 1.50 -1.69 18.45
N GLY A 430 2.79 -2.00 18.38
CA GLY A 430 3.52 -2.70 19.42
C GLY A 430 3.10 -4.16 19.60
N ARG A 431 2.49 -4.79 18.59
CA ARG A 431 2.05 -6.19 18.66
C ARG A 431 2.82 -7.08 17.71
N VAL A 432 2.97 -8.33 18.13
CA VAL A 432 3.46 -9.42 17.28
C VAL A 432 2.38 -10.49 17.23
N ILE A 433 1.93 -10.79 16.03
CA ILE A 433 0.92 -11.80 15.71
C ILE A 433 1.66 -13.02 15.16
N GLY A 434 1.37 -14.17 15.78
CA GLY A 434 2.04 -15.43 15.50
C GLY A 434 3.55 -15.42 15.73
N SER A 435 4.16 -16.54 15.38
CA SER A 435 5.61 -16.71 15.46
C SER A 435 6.04 -17.71 14.40
N SER A 436 7.30 -17.61 13.96
CA SER A 436 7.97 -18.69 13.25
C SER A 436 8.71 -19.61 14.21
N ASP A 437 9.11 -20.79 13.73
CA ASP A 437 9.90 -21.75 14.49
C ASP A 437 11.31 -21.22 14.83
N LYS A 438 12.08 -22.03 15.59
CA LYS A 438 13.44 -21.66 16.02
C LYS A 438 14.38 -21.34 14.86
N SER A 439 14.14 -21.92 13.69
CA SER A 439 14.92 -21.66 12.48
C SER A 439 14.35 -20.52 11.63
N GLY A 440 13.10 -20.11 11.87
CA GLY A 440 12.34 -19.17 11.06
C GLY A 440 11.84 -19.73 9.74
N ALA A 441 11.75 -21.07 9.63
CA ALA A 441 11.36 -21.77 8.41
C ALA A 441 9.84 -21.86 8.26
N TYR A 442 9.13 -22.18 9.33
CA TYR A 442 7.69 -22.37 9.29
C TYR A 442 7.04 -21.58 10.42
N PRO A 443 5.76 -21.18 10.29
CA PRO A 443 5.00 -20.67 11.41
C PRO A 443 4.92 -21.71 12.52
N ALA A 444 5.24 -21.30 13.74
CA ALA A 444 5.07 -22.09 14.96
C ALA A 444 3.74 -21.80 15.66
N SER A 445 3.15 -20.62 15.44
CA SER A 445 1.85 -20.25 16.00
C SER A 445 1.07 -19.30 15.09
N ASP A 446 -0.26 -19.32 15.23
CA ASP A 446 -1.21 -18.39 14.59
C ASP A 446 -0.94 -18.19 13.09
N VAL A 447 -0.96 -19.30 12.34
CA VAL A 447 -0.69 -19.33 10.89
C VAL A 447 -1.65 -18.38 10.16
N GLN A 448 -1.09 -17.41 9.46
CA GLN A 448 -1.85 -16.51 8.59
C GLN A 448 -1.70 -16.95 7.14
N THR A 449 -2.71 -16.65 6.32
CA THR A 449 -2.75 -17.03 4.90
C THR A 449 -2.91 -15.80 4.01
N PRO A 450 -2.58 -15.89 2.71
CA PRO A 450 -2.84 -14.82 1.75
C PRO A 450 -4.31 -14.36 1.75
N GLU A 451 -5.26 -15.27 2.00
CA GLU A 451 -6.68 -14.92 2.11
C GLU A 451 -6.98 -14.10 3.37
N SER A 452 -6.40 -14.45 4.54
CA SER A 452 -6.60 -13.65 5.76
C SER A 452 -5.91 -12.29 5.67
N PHE A 453 -4.75 -12.23 5.01
CA PHE A 453 -4.05 -11.00 4.66
C PHE A 453 -4.90 -10.07 3.80
N ALA A 454 -5.42 -10.56 2.66
CA ALA A 454 -6.27 -9.77 1.78
C ALA A 454 -7.59 -9.37 2.46
N SER A 455 -8.20 -10.29 3.24
CA SER A 455 -9.39 -9.98 4.03
C SER A 455 -9.16 -8.85 5.04
N THR A 456 -7.95 -8.72 5.59
CA THR A 456 -7.59 -7.63 6.51
C THR A 456 -7.54 -6.29 5.77
N ILE A 457 -6.97 -6.26 4.57
CA ILE A 457 -6.96 -5.08 3.70
C ILE A 457 -8.38 -4.67 3.28
N TYR A 458 -9.21 -5.64 2.87
CA TYR A 458 -10.60 -5.36 2.51
C TYR A 458 -11.43 -4.86 3.69
N HIS A 459 -11.22 -5.46 4.87
CA HIS A 459 -11.85 -5.00 6.10
C HIS A 459 -11.45 -3.56 6.43
N ALA A 460 -10.16 -3.25 6.28
CA ALA A 460 -9.64 -1.90 6.46
C ALA A 460 -10.37 -0.93 5.54
N LEU A 461 -10.52 -1.25 4.25
CA LEU A 461 -11.22 -0.41 3.27
C LEU A 461 -12.75 -0.32 3.46
N GLY A 462 -13.31 -0.96 4.49
CA GLY A 462 -14.74 -0.97 4.76
C GLY A 462 -15.55 -1.91 3.86
N ILE A 463 -14.89 -2.75 3.04
CA ILE A 463 -15.57 -3.73 2.19
C ILE A 463 -16.24 -4.80 3.10
N PRO A 464 -17.55 -5.03 2.98
CA PRO A 464 -18.26 -6.00 3.81
C PRO A 464 -17.72 -7.43 3.62
N ARG A 465 -17.72 -8.23 4.69
CA ARG A 465 -17.33 -9.66 4.61
C ARG A 465 -18.23 -10.49 3.70
N SER A 466 -19.46 -10.03 3.46
CA SER A 466 -20.44 -10.64 2.56
C SER A 466 -20.37 -10.11 1.13
N ALA A 467 -19.41 -9.21 0.84
CA ALA A 467 -19.25 -8.65 -0.50
C ALA A 467 -18.86 -9.74 -1.49
N HIS A 468 -19.48 -9.69 -2.66
CA HIS A 468 -19.15 -10.47 -3.85
C HIS A 468 -18.96 -9.47 -4.98
N TRP A 469 -18.10 -9.80 -5.94
CA TRP A 469 -17.89 -9.04 -7.16
C TRP A 469 -18.27 -9.92 -8.33
N HIS A 470 -18.73 -9.31 -9.41
CA HIS A 470 -19.11 -10.02 -10.61
C HIS A 470 -17.96 -9.97 -11.62
N ASP A 471 -17.81 -11.04 -12.41
CA ASP A 471 -16.83 -11.08 -13.49
C ASP A 471 -17.26 -10.20 -14.68
N ALA A 472 -16.42 -10.14 -15.71
CA ALA A 472 -16.66 -9.35 -16.92
C ALA A 472 -17.92 -9.75 -17.70
N ALA A 473 -18.50 -10.92 -17.43
CA ALA A 473 -19.75 -11.41 -17.99
C ALA A 473 -20.93 -11.29 -16.98
N ASP A 474 -20.74 -10.51 -15.92
CA ASP A 474 -21.69 -10.27 -14.82
C ASP A 474 -22.03 -11.52 -13.99
N ARG A 475 -21.13 -12.52 -13.96
CA ARG A 475 -21.31 -13.73 -13.15
C ARG A 475 -20.71 -13.53 -11.76
N PRO A 476 -21.40 -13.89 -10.67
CA PRO A 476 -20.93 -13.69 -9.30
C PRO A 476 -19.70 -14.53 -8.92
#